data_AF-A0A2K0UJF0-F1
#
_entry.id   AF-A0A2K0UJF0-F1
#
_cell.length_a   1.000
_cell.length_b   1.000
_cell.length_c   1.000
_cell.angle_alpha   90.00
_cell.angle_beta   90.00
_cell.angle_gamma   90.00
#
_symmetry.space_group_name_H-M   'P 1'
#
loop_
_entity.id
_entity.type
_entity.pdbx_description
1 polymer ?
#
loop_
_entity_poly.entity_id
_entity_poly.type
_entity_poly.pdbx_seq_one_letter_code
_entity_poly.pdbx_strand_id
1 'polypeptide(L)'
;MMGPWKLCRIVWRLFLSILSAWLLLALLWALLPFPSGEQDINNGADYATKTLLGGKILRRVYWKSAQVPDGSRQGFALDYQLNISSRTLAVSGLEKPIDIFCHASAEGNGHTEEVSATARAGDTDGANLPWFAEADALLLFWQIHQEYATVPLRLVWSAQEAEDVQKFDILLNDREHGDDALLSLTMKGNHTSTIRASFSPQPRSSSPSNTYPLRAAIIRALAPFSILLAAVFEALGGLFGILASWIFKGICLGLVVSSVAAIYMCYSGKRPRDLVDMVGDEVQKVRDSEVMRRWRGPNDERGSAGHSEEQKKAPTEVDVNIV
;
A
#
# COMPACT_ATOMS: atom_id res chain seq x y z
N MET A 1 14.32 34.41 -5.68
CA MET A 1 14.85 33.33 -4.81
C MET A 1 13.91 33.17 -3.62
N MET A 2 13.39 31.97 -3.37
CA MET A 2 12.44 31.72 -2.27
C MET A 2 13.25 31.50 -0.97
N GLY A 3 12.96 32.25 0.09
CA GLY A 3 13.68 32.11 1.36
C GLY A 3 13.42 30.74 2.02
N PRO A 4 14.40 30.20 2.79
CA PRO A 4 14.34 28.84 3.35
C PRO A 4 13.11 28.60 4.24
N TRP A 5 12.64 29.63 4.95
CA TRP A 5 11.43 29.56 5.76
C TRP A 5 10.15 29.38 4.94
N LYS A 6 10.06 30.03 3.77
CA LYS A 6 8.91 29.86 2.86
C LYS A 6 8.88 28.47 2.25
N LEU A 7 10.06 27.93 1.89
CA LEU A 7 10.20 26.56 1.39
C LEU A 7 9.76 25.54 2.45
N CYS A 8 10.26 25.67 3.68
CA CYS A 8 9.88 24.80 4.81
C CYS A 8 8.37 24.79 5.04
N ARG A 9 7.72 25.96 5.02
CA ARG A 9 6.27 26.08 5.19
C ARG A 9 5.47 25.38 4.08
N ILE A 10 5.95 25.44 2.83
CA ILE A 10 5.31 24.78 1.69
C ILE A 10 5.44 23.26 1.82
N VAL A 11 6.64 22.77 2.12
CA VAL A 11 6.90 21.33 2.33
C VAL A 11 6.04 20.79 3.46
N TRP A 12 5.95 21.50 4.59
CA TRP A 12 5.12 21.12 5.72
C TRP A 12 3.62 21.04 5.35
N ARG A 13 3.11 22.03 4.61
CA ARG A 13 1.72 22.00 4.14
C ARG A 13 1.45 20.83 3.21
N LEU A 14 2.37 20.57 2.27
CA LEU A 14 2.26 19.44 1.36
C LEU A 14 2.23 18.11 2.12
N PHE A 15 3.13 17.94 3.09
CA PHE A 15 3.17 16.76 3.96
C PHE A 15 1.84 16.56 4.70
N LEU A 16 1.32 17.62 5.34
CA LEU A 16 0.03 17.54 6.03
C LEU A 16 -1.13 17.19 5.08
N SER A 17 -1.14 17.73 3.86
CA SER A 17 -2.15 17.39 2.85
C SER A 17 -2.06 15.92 2.43
N ILE A 18 -0.84 15.39 2.21
CA ILE A 18 -0.62 13.99 1.88
C ILE A 18 -1.07 13.08 3.04
N LEU A 19 -0.67 13.40 4.27
CA LEU A 19 -1.05 12.66 5.47
C LEU A 19 -2.58 12.67 5.67
N SER A 20 -3.22 13.82 5.49
CA SER A 20 -4.68 13.94 5.58
C SER A 20 -5.39 13.13 4.49
N ALA A 21 -4.90 13.16 3.25
CA ALA A 21 -5.46 12.38 2.15
C ALA A 21 -5.31 10.88 2.40
N TRP A 22 -4.15 10.45 2.90
CA TRP A 22 -3.90 9.08 3.29
C TRP A 22 -4.83 8.62 4.42
N LEU A 23 -4.99 9.44 5.48
CA LEU A 23 -5.91 9.15 6.58
C LEU A 23 -7.35 9.03 6.10
N LEU A 24 -7.78 9.94 5.22
CA LEU A 24 -9.11 9.88 4.62
C LEU A 24 -9.31 8.59 3.81
N LEU A 25 -8.34 8.21 2.97
CA LEU A 25 -8.39 6.97 2.19
C LEU A 25 -8.39 5.73 3.11
N ALA A 26 -7.57 5.71 4.14
CA ALA A 26 -7.53 4.62 5.12
C ALA A 26 -8.86 4.48 5.87
N LEU A 27 -9.45 5.61 6.29
CA LEU A 27 -10.78 5.64 6.92
C LEU A 27 -11.87 5.17 5.95
N LEU A 28 -11.87 5.66 4.71
CA LEU A 28 -12.80 5.21 3.69
C LEU A 28 -12.65 3.71 3.45
N TRP A 29 -11.43 3.21 3.33
CA TRP A 29 -11.18 1.79 3.16
C TRP A 29 -11.69 0.95 4.34
N ALA A 30 -11.49 1.41 5.57
CA ALA A 30 -11.94 0.71 6.76
C ALA A 30 -13.47 0.78 6.99
N LEU A 31 -14.09 1.90 6.61
CA LEU A 31 -15.49 2.22 6.93
C LEU A 31 -16.44 2.09 5.73
N LEU A 32 -15.93 1.90 4.51
CA LEU A 32 -16.75 1.62 3.34
C LEU A 32 -17.56 0.34 3.57
N PRO A 33 -18.85 0.41 3.26
CA PRO A 33 -19.90 -0.05 4.17
C PRO A 33 -19.65 -1.46 4.69
N PHE A 34 -19.69 -1.53 6.02
CA PHE A 34 -19.92 -2.73 6.82
C PHE A 34 -21.33 -3.28 6.57
N PRO A 35 -21.49 -4.59 6.81
CA PRO A 35 -21.65 -5.55 5.74
C PRO A 35 -22.93 -5.26 4.94
N SER A 36 -22.89 -5.39 3.61
CA SER A 36 -24.08 -6.00 3.01
C SER A 36 -24.12 -7.37 3.66
N GLY A 37 -25.02 -7.54 4.64
CA GLY A 37 -25.31 -8.86 5.20
C GLY A 37 -25.37 -9.83 4.04
N GLU A 38 -24.85 -11.02 4.29
CA GLU A 38 -24.75 -12.15 3.38
C GLU A 38 -26.15 -12.65 2.97
N GLN A 39 -27.00 -11.74 2.50
CA GLN A 39 -28.13 -12.06 1.67
C GLN A 39 -27.53 -12.52 0.37
N ASP A 40 -27.41 -13.84 0.33
CA ASP A 40 -27.10 -14.85 -0.68
C ASP A 40 -27.43 -14.56 -2.16
N ILE A 41 -27.82 -13.33 -2.50
CA ILE A 41 -28.27 -12.90 -3.82
C ILE A 41 -27.21 -13.21 -4.89
N ASN A 42 -25.92 -13.10 -4.56
CA ASN A 42 -24.83 -13.28 -5.52
C ASN A 42 -24.16 -14.66 -5.49
N ASN A 43 -24.55 -15.54 -4.57
CA ASN A 43 -23.99 -16.90 -4.45
C ASN A 43 -24.92 -17.98 -4.98
N GLY A 44 -26.21 -17.65 -5.16
CA GLY A 44 -27.19 -18.55 -5.74
C GLY A 44 -26.94 -18.86 -7.22
N ALA A 45 -27.42 -20.04 -7.64
CA ALA A 45 -27.34 -20.51 -9.03
C ALA A 45 -28.00 -19.53 -10.02
N ASP A 46 -29.06 -18.82 -9.62
CA ASP A 46 -29.76 -17.88 -10.50
C ASP A 46 -28.91 -16.65 -10.86
N TYR A 47 -28.20 -16.07 -9.89
CA TYR A 47 -27.30 -14.94 -10.17
C TYR A 47 -26.12 -15.37 -11.05
N ALA A 48 -25.52 -16.50 -10.72
CA ALA A 48 -24.45 -17.11 -11.50
C ALA A 48 -24.88 -17.33 -12.95
N THR A 49 -26.02 -17.99 -13.14
CA THR A 49 -26.62 -18.26 -14.46
C THR A 49 -26.87 -16.96 -15.21
N LYS A 50 -27.54 -15.99 -14.59
CA LYS A 50 -27.86 -14.70 -15.23
C LYS A 50 -26.61 -13.91 -15.61
N THR A 51 -25.56 -13.96 -14.79
CA THR A 51 -24.30 -13.25 -15.04
C THR A 51 -23.55 -13.86 -16.22
N LEU A 52 -23.40 -15.19 -16.23
CA LEU A 52 -22.74 -15.92 -17.31
C LEU A 52 -23.54 -15.80 -18.62
N LEU A 53 -24.86 -15.97 -18.58
CA LEU A 53 -25.72 -15.76 -19.76
C LEU A 53 -25.75 -14.29 -20.23
N GLY A 54 -25.41 -13.35 -19.36
CA GLY A 54 -25.21 -11.95 -19.75
C GLY A 54 -23.89 -11.69 -20.47
N GLY A 55 -23.02 -12.70 -20.66
CA GLY A 55 -21.67 -12.54 -21.20
C GLY A 55 -20.72 -11.78 -20.27
N LYS A 56 -21.11 -11.58 -19.00
CA LYS A 56 -20.31 -10.88 -18.00
C LYS A 56 -19.32 -11.82 -17.33
N ILE A 57 -18.25 -11.24 -16.78
CA ILE A 57 -17.27 -11.98 -16.00
C ILE A 57 -17.87 -12.26 -14.61
N LEU A 58 -17.95 -13.54 -14.26
CA LEU A 58 -18.31 -14.01 -12.92
C LEU A 58 -17.04 -14.45 -12.20
N ARG A 59 -16.67 -13.73 -11.14
CA ARG A 59 -15.53 -14.06 -10.27
C ARG A 59 -16.01 -14.94 -9.13
N ARG A 60 -15.32 -16.05 -8.88
CA ARG A 60 -15.56 -16.91 -7.71
C ARG A 60 -14.26 -17.18 -6.97
N VAL A 61 -14.35 -17.10 -5.66
CA VAL A 61 -13.26 -17.42 -4.73
C VAL A 61 -13.55 -18.80 -4.15
N TYR A 62 -12.53 -19.64 -4.09
CA TYR A 62 -12.58 -21.01 -3.60
C TYR A 62 -11.66 -21.15 -2.39
N TRP A 63 -12.21 -21.70 -1.31
CA TRP A 63 -11.52 -21.85 -0.03
C TRP A 63 -10.76 -23.16 0.03
N LYS A 64 -9.66 -23.19 -0.70
CA LYS A 64 -8.79 -24.36 -0.77
C LYS A 64 -7.35 -23.97 -1.01
N SER A 65 -6.47 -24.66 -0.30
CA SER A 65 -5.04 -24.43 -0.37
C SER A 65 -4.55 -24.50 -1.81
N ALA A 66 -3.90 -23.43 -2.26
CA ALA A 66 -3.32 -23.32 -3.58
C ALA A 66 -1.81 -23.11 -3.47
N GLN A 67 -1.05 -23.90 -4.23
CA GLN A 67 0.42 -23.79 -4.23
C GLN A 67 0.85 -22.58 -5.06
N VAL A 68 1.70 -21.75 -4.47
CA VAL A 68 2.36 -20.59 -5.07
C VAL A 68 3.89 -20.80 -4.98
N PRO A 69 4.72 -20.06 -5.75
CA PRO A 69 6.17 -20.24 -5.73
C PRO A 69 6.80 -20.17 -4.33
N ASP A 70 6.27 -19.30 -3.46
CA ASP A 70 6.81 -19.02 -2.13
C ASP A 70 6.07 -19.75 -0.99
N GLY A 71 5.26 -20.77 -1.31
CA GLY A 71 4.54 -21.58 -0.31
C GLY A 71 3.12 -21.93 -0.74
N SER A 72 2.17 -21.86 0.19
CA SER A 72 0.75 -22.14 -0.06
C SER A 72 -0.12 -21.01 0.44
N ARG A 73 -1.19 -20.71 -0.29
CA ARG A 73 -2.23 -19.74 0.09
C ARG A 73 -3.52 -20.42 0.47
N GLN A 74 -4.31 -19.79 1.34
CA GLN A 74 -5.56 -20.33 1.87
C GLN A 74 -6.63 -20.57 0.81
N GLY A 75 -6.63 -19.78 -0.26
CA GLY A 75 -7.59 -19.90 -1.34
C GLY A 75 -7.08 -19.39 -2.68
N PHE A 76 -7.94 -19.53 -3.68
CA PHE A 76 -7.71 -18.97 -5.00
C PHE A 76 -9.01 -18.46 -5.64
N ALA A 77 -8.89 -17.60 -6.64
CA ALA A 77 -10.01 -17.05 -7.38
C ALA A 77 -9.88 -17.30 -8.88
N LEU A 78 -11.01 -17.69 -9.48
CA LEU A 78 -11.15 -17.88 -10.92
C LEU A 78 -12.21 -16.92 -11.48
N ASP A 79 -11.93 -16.38 -12.65
CA ASP A 79 -12.88 -15.59 -13.43
C ASP A 79 -13.45 -16.45 -14.55
N TYR A 80 -14.78 -16.51 -14.65
CA TYR A 80 -15.51 -17.26 -15.67
C TYR A 80 -16.27 -16.31 -16.59
N GLN A 81 -16.19 -16.54 -17.90
CA GLN A 81 -16.97 -15.79 -18.87
C GLN A 81 -17.51 -16.73 -19.95
N LEU A 82 -18.84 -16.79 -20.05
CA LEU A 82 -19.53 -17.62 -21.03
C LEU A 82 -19.82 -16.80 -22.29
N ASN A 83 -19.34 -17.30 -23.43
CA ASN A 83 -19.76 -16.82 -24.74
C ASN A 83 -20.87 -17.74 -25.27
N ILE A 84 -22.11 -17.26 -25.24
CA ILE A 84 -23.28 -18.04 -25.68
C ILE A 84 -23.22 -18.35 -27.18
N SER A 85 -22.73 -17.42 -27.99
CA SER A 85 -22.73 -17.55 -29.46
C SER A 85 -21.82 -18.68 -29.93
N SER A 86 -20.64 -18.80 -29.33
CA SER A 86 -19.69 -19.88 -29.61
C SER A 86 -19.84 -21.09 -28.69
N ARG A 87 -20.68 -21.01 -27.64
CA ARG A 87 -20.78 -22.02 -26.57
C ARG A 87 -19.42 -22.36 -25.97
N THR A 88 -18.64 -21.32 -25.71
CA THR A 88 -17.32 -21.46 -25.10
C THR A 88 -17.28 -20.77 -23.75
N LEU A 89 -16.53 -21.34 -22.83
CA LEU A 89 -16.27 -20.79 -21.51
C LEU A 89 -14.80 -20.38 -21.41
N ALA A 90 -14.56 -19.08 -21.24
CA ALA A 90 -13.25 -18.60 -20.84
C ALA A 90 -13.10 -18.71 -19.32
N VAL A 91 -11.98 -19.29 -18.89
CA VAL A 91 -11.58 -19.41 -17.48
C VAL A 91 -10.26 -18.67 -17.31
N SER A 92 -10.12 -17.85 -16.27
CA SER A 92 -8.88 -17.11 -16.01
C SER A 92 -7.67 -18.03 -15.97
N GLY A 93 -6.62 -17.64 -16.68
CA GLY A 93 -5.36 -18.37 -16.70
C GLY A 93 -5.32 -19.56 -17.67
N LEU A 94 -6.39 -19.83 -18.42
CA LEU A 94 -6.34 -20.71 -19.59
C LEU A 94 -6.16 -19.88 -20.87
N GLU A 95 -5.28 -20.35 -21.77
CA GLU A 95 -5.01 -19.65 -23.03
C GLU A 95 -6.16 -19.76 -24.03
N LYS A 96 -6.89 -20.88 -24.01
CA LYS A 96 -7.96 -21.18 -24.95
C LYS A 96 -9.29 -21.31 -24.21
N PRO A 97 -10.38 -20.70 -24.73
CA PRO A 97 -11.72 -20.97 -24.25
C PRO A 97 -12.08 -22.46 -24.41
N ILE A 98 -12.86 -22.99 -23.49
CA ILE A 98 -13.28 -24.39 -23.45
C ILE A 98 -14.63 -24.52 -24.15
N ASP A 99 -14.77 -25.47 -25.06
CA ASP A 99 -16.07 -25.84 -25.65
C ASP A 99 -16.92 -26.60 -24.61
N ILE A 100 -18.04 -26.02 -24.16
CA ILE A 100 -18.81 -26.59 -23.04
C ILE A 100 -19.86 -27.61 -23.47
N PHE A 101 -20.40 -27.46 -24.68
CA PHE A 101 -21.46 -28.33 -25.20
C PHE A 101 -21.11 -28.72 -26.63
N CYS A 102 -20.30 -29.77 -26.75
CA CYS A 102 -20.09 -30.44 -28.02
C CYS A 102 -21.34 -31.24 -28.36
N HIS A 103 -21.79 -31.21 -29.62
CA HIS A 103 -22.75 -32.18 -30.11
C HIS A 103 -22.16 -33.57 -29.88
N ALA A 104 -22.63 -34.27 -28.85
CA ALA A 104 -22.20 -35.63 -28.57
C ALA A 104 -22.44 -36.46 -29.83
N SER A 105 -21.35 -36.86 -30.49
CA SER A 105 -21.36 -38.02 -31.36
C SER A 105 -21.82 -39.19 -30.49
N ALA A 106 -22.82 -39.93 -30.94
CA ALA A 106 -23.64 -40.88 -30.20
C ALA A 106 -22.92 -42.14 -29.66
N GLU A 107 -21.59 -42.09 -29.45
CA GLU A 107 -20.78 -43.29 -29.17
C GLU A 107 -19.79 -43.13 -27.99
N GLY A 108 -19.69 -41.96 -27.35
CA GLY A 108 -18.69 -41.73 -26.30
C GLY A 108 -19.29 -41.60 -24.90
N ASN A 109 -19.06 -42.58 -24.03
CA ASN A 109 -19.06 -42.38 -22.58
C ASN A 109 -18.25 -41.11 -22.26
N GLY A 110 -18.77 -40.24 -21.39
CA GLY A 110 -18.32 -38.87 -21.15
C GLY A 110 -16.83 -38.55 -21.33
N HIS A 111 -16.52 -37.37 -21.87
CA HIS A 111 -15.15 -36.92 -22.10
C HIS A 111 -14.57 -36.30 -20.83
N THR A 112 -13.25 -36.47 -20.61
CA THR A 112 -12.53 -35.81 -19.53
C THR A 112 -11.22 -35.25 -20.05
N GLU A 113 -10.92 -34.00 -19.70
CA GLU A 113 -9.69 -33.30 -20.05
C GLU A 113 -9.05 -32.71 -18.80
N GLU A 114 -7.72 -32.76 -18.70
CA GLU A 114 -6.98 -32.14 -17.61
C GLU A 114 -6.28 -30.88 -18.11
N VAL A 115 -6.49 -29.77 -17.41
CA VAL A 115 -5.89 -28.47 -17.74
C VAL A 115 -5.33 -27.83 -16.50
N SER A 116 -4.37 -26.91 -16.65
CA SER A 116 -3.82 -26.14 -15.53
C SER A 116 -4.14 -24.67 -15.74
N ALA A 117 -4.87 -24.07 -14.79
CA ALA A 117 -5.26 -22.67 -14.84
C ALA A 117 -4.40 -21.83 -13.90
N THR A 118 -3.94 -20.67 -14.36
CA THR A 118 -3.34 -19.65 -13.49
C THR A 118 -4.43 -18.88 -12.76
N ALA A 119 -4.54 -19.10 -11.45
CA ALA A 119 -5.54 -18.47 -10.58
C ALA A 119 -4.90 -17.40 -9.69
N ARG A 120 -5.69 -16.40 -9.30
CA ARG A 120 -5.26 -15.42 -8.29
C ARG A 120 -5.27 -16.09 -6.93
N ALA A 121 -4.17 -16.08 -6.21
CA ALA A 121 -4.08 -16.72 -4.89
C ALA A 121 -3.95 -15.68 -3.79
N GLY A 122 -4.43 -16.02 -2.60
CA GLY A 122 -4.29 -15.12 -1.46
C GLY A 122 -4.80 -15.70 -0.16
N ASP A 123 -4.56 -14.94 0.89
CA ASP A 123 -4.93 -15.24 2.26
C ASP A 123 -5.98 -14.25 2.77
N THR A 124 -6.69 -14.63 3.82
CA THR A 124 -7.65 -13.74 4.50
C THR A 124 -6.99 -12.79 5.49
N ASP A 125 -5.69 -12.94 5.74
CA ASP A 125 -4.93 -12.16 6.70
C ASP A 125 -4.28 -10.89 6.10
N GLY A 126 -3.35 -10.30 6.84
CA GLY A 126 -2.57 -9.15 6.39
C GLY A 126 -3.31 -7.83 6.50
N ALA A 127 -3.43 -7.11 5.39
CA ALA A 127 -4.06 -5.80 5.33
C ALA A 127 -5.59 -5.87 5.38
N ASN A 128 -6.21 -6.97 5.77
CA ASN A 128 -7.67 -7.13 5.77
C ASN A 128 -8.25 -6.90 7.17
N LEU A 129 -9.41 -6.24 7.24
CA LEU A 129 -10.10 -6.05 8.52
C LEU A 129 -11.01 -7.26 8.83
N PRO A 130 -11.22 -7.61 10.11
CA PRO A 130 -11.96 -8.81 10.51
C PRO A 130 -13.40 -8.93 9.98
N TRP A 131 -13.97 -7.83 9.51
CA TRP A 131 -15.34 -7.74 9.00
C TRP A 131 -15.42 -7.72 7.47
N PHE A 132 -14.29 -7.88 6.78
CA PHE A 132 -14.30 -8.04 5.34
C PHE A 132 -14.83 -9.43 5.00
N ALA A 133 -15.70 -9.49 3.99
CA ALA A 133 -16.12 -10.78 3.45
C ALA A 133 -14.87 -11.54 3.01
N GLU A 134 -14.82 -12.84 3.26
CA GLU A 134 -13.62 -13.64 3.01
C GLU A 134 -13.14 -13.50 1.56
N ALA A 135 -14.07 -13.54 0.59
CA ALA A 135 -13.77 -13.39 -0.83
C ALA A 135 -13.09 -12.04 -1.15
N ASP A 136 -13.53 -10.97 -0.48
CA ASP A 136 -12.93 -9.66 -0.63
C ASP A 136 -11.52 -9.66 -0.03
N ALA A 137 -11.36 -10.23 1.17
CA ALA A 137 -10.09 -10.28 1.87
C ALA A 137 -9.01 -10.98 1.02
N LEU A 138 -9.31 -12.16 0.48
CA LEU A 138 -8.40 -12.89 -0.39
C LEU A 138 -8.04 -12.10 -1.66
N LEU A 139 -9.02 -11.46 -2.29
CA LEU A 139 -8.78 -10.68 -3.51
C LEU A 139 -8.05 -9.37 -3.25
N LEU A 140 -8.20 -8.77 -2.07
CA LEU A 140 -7.47 -7.58 -1.64
C LEU A 140 -6.02 -7.94 -1.26
N PHE A 141 -5.81 -9.09 -0.62
CA PHE A 141 -4.47 -9.67 -0.42
C PHE A 141 -3.76 -9.80 -1.77
N TRP A 142 -4.41 -10.47 -2.72
CA TRP A 142 -3.89 -10.61 -4.07
C TRP A 142 -3.60 -9.26 -4.74
N GLN A 143 -4.43 -8.25 -4.49
CA GLN A 143 -4.24 -6.92 -5.07
C GLN A 143 -2.91 -6.27 -4.66
N ILE A 144 -2.41 -6.59 -3.46
CA ILE A 144 -1.15 -6.08 -2.90
C ILE A 144 0.02 -6.98 -3.32
N HIS A 145 -0.12 -8.29 -3.16
CA HIS A 145 0.97 -9.25 -3.34
C HIS A 145 1.15 -9.74 -4.79
N GLN A 146 0.10 -9.65 -5.61
CA GLN A 146 0.08 -10.08 -7.03
C GLN A 146 0.51 -11.54 -7.23
N GLU A 147 0.14 -12.42 -6.29
CA GLU A 147 0.53 -13.83 -6.32
C GLU A 147 -0.43 -14.70 -7.15
N TYR A 148 0.14 -15.59 -7.95
CA TYR A 148 -0.64 -16.50 -8.78
C TYR A 148 -0.31 -17.95 -8.42
N ALA A 149 -1.34 -18.77 -8.34
CA ALA A 149 -1.22 -20.21 -8.17
C ALA A 149 -1.51 -20.93 -9.48
N THR A 150 -0.85 -22.06 -9.68
CA THR A 150 -1.23 -23.00 -10.75
C THR A 150 -2.21 -24.01 -10.18
N VAL A 151 -3.44 -23.98 -10.66
CA VAL A 151 -4.54 -24.81 -10.17
C VAL A 151 -4.83 -25.90 -11.21
N PRO A 152 -4.60 -27.18 -10.90
CA PRO A 152 -4.91 -28.27 -11.81
C PRO A 152 -6.43 -28.52 -11.79
N LEU A 153 -7.04 -28.45 -12.97
CA LEU A 153 -8.47 -28.60 -13.20
C LEU A 153 -8.73 -29.84 -14.05
N ARG A 154 -9.86 -30.49 -13.78
CA ARG A 154 -10.39 -31.61 -14.57
C ARG A 154 -11.74 -31.18 -15.14
N LEU A 155 -11.82 -31.13 -16.46
CA LEU A 155 -13.01 -30.80 -17.23
C LEU A 155 -13.74 -32.09 -17.56
N VAL A 156 -15.03 -32.19 -17.27
CA VAL A 156 -15.81 -33.40 -17.48
C VAL A 156 -17.08 -33.07 -18.26
N TRP A 157 -17.26 -33.72 -19.40
CA TRP A 157 -18.48 -33.64 -20.21
C TRP A 157 -19.26 -34.94 -20.04
N SER A 158 -20.52 -34.82 -19.66
CA SER A 158 -21.43 -35.96 -19.53
C SER A 158 -22.77 -35.65 -20.19
N ALA A 159 -23.40 -36.68 -20.74
CA ALA A 159 -24.74 -36.60 -21.30
C ALA A 159 -25.62 -37.63 -20.58
N GLN A 160 -26.79 -37.20 -20.14
CA GLN A 160 -27.79 -38.07 -19.54
C GLN A 160 -28.90 -38.34 -20.55
N GLU A 161 -28.89 -39.54 -21.13
CA GLU A 161 -29.82 -39.96 -22.21
C GLU A 161 -31.30 -39.88 -21.80
N ALA A 162 -31.60 -40.12 -20.52
CA ALA A 162 -32.97 -40.17 -20.02
C ALA A 162 -33.70 -38.81 -20.03
N GLU A 163 -32.97 -37.70 -20.06
CA GLU A 163 -33.56 -36.35 -19.97
C GLU A 163 -33.09 -35.36 -21.06
N ASP A 164 -32.27 -35.81 -22.02
CA ASP A 164 -31.59 -34.95 -23.01
C ASP A 164 -30.84 -33.79 -22.33
N VAL A 165 -30.15 -34.11 -21.23
CA VAL A 165 -29.38 -33.13 -20.44
C VAL A 165 -27.90 -33.32 -20.73
N GLN A 166 -27.28 -32.26 -21.22
CA GLN A 166 -25.83 -32.15 -21.32
C GLN A 166 -25.30 -31.44 -20.07
N LYS A 167 -24.24 -31.99 -19.49
CA LYS A 167 -23.60 -31.46 -18.28
C LYS A 167 -22.11 -31.31 -18.51
N PHE A 168 -21.59 -30.16 -18.13
CA PHE A 168 -20.17 -29.82 -18.16
C PHE A 168 -19.75 -29.40 -16.76
N ASP A 169 -18.78 -30.11 -16.18
CA ASP A 169 -18.26 -29.85 -14.85
C ASP A 169 -16.78 -29.45 -14.93
N ILE A 170 -16.41 -28.46 -14.14
CA ILE A 170 -15.02 -28.14 -13.81
C ILE A 170 -14.77 -28.61 -12.39
N LEU A 171 -13.88 -29.57 -12.21
CA LEU A 171 -13.47 -30.09 -10.92
C LEU A 171 -12.01 -29.72 -10.64
N LEU A 172 -11.61 -29.78 -9.38
CA LEU A 172 -10.20 -29.80 -9.04
C LEU A 172 -9.62 -31.18 -9.33
N ASN A 173 -8.42 -31.21 -9.90
CA ASN A 173 -7.68 -32.46 -10.10
C ASN A 173 -6.81 -32.74 -8.88
N ASP A 174 -7.44 -32.97 -7.73
CA ASP A 174 -6.76 -33.37 -6.51
C ASP A 174 -7.38 -34.64 -5.91
N ARG A 175 -6.51 -35.51 -5.37
CA ARG A 175 -6.93 -36.82 -4.83
C ARG A 175 -7.74 -36.74 -3.53
N GLU A 176 -7.80 -35.56 -2.91
CA GLU A 176 -8.35 -35.37 -1.57
C GLU A 176 -9.77 -34.80 -1.55
N HIS A 177 -10.31 -34.34 -2.68
CA HIS A 177 -11.70 -33.88 -2.75
C HIS A 177 -12.61 -34.87 -3.47
N GLY A 178 -13.80 -35.05 -2.90
CA GLY A 178 -14.91 -35.68 -3.59
C GLY A 178 -15.30 -34.92 -4.86
N ASP A 179 -16.24 -35.46 -5.63
CA ASP A 179 -16.65 -34.97 -6.95
C ASP A 179 -17.40 -33.62 -6.94
N ASP A 180 -17.05 -32.72 -6.02
CA ASP A 180 -17.63 -31.38 -5.90
C ASP A 180 -17.09 -30.48 -7.02
N ALA A 181 -17.93 -30.24 -8.02
CA ALA A 181 -17.61 -29.33 -9.11
C ALA A 181 -17.45 -27.89 -8.61
N LEU A 182 -16.35 -27.24 -9.04
CA LEU A 182 -16.12 -25.81 -8.88
C LEU A 182 -17.17 -25.00 -9.63
N LEU A 183 -17.48 -25.44 -10.86
CA LEU A 183 -18.53 -24.92 -11.73
C LEU A 183 -19.20 -26.13 -12.42
N SER A 184 -20.52 -26.16 -12.42
CA SER A 184 -21.33 -27.13 -13.16
C SER A 184 -22.27 -26.35 -14.08
N LEU A 185 -22.18 -26.59 -15.38
CA LEU A 185 -23.08 -26.07 -16.40
C LEU A 185 -23.97 -27.20 -16.91
N THR A 186 -25.28 -27.06 -16.78
CA THR A 186 -26.25 -28.00 -17.36
C THR A 186 -27.07 -27.32 -18.43
N MET A 187 -27.33 -28.02 -19.54
CA MET A 187 -28.18 -27.56 -20.62
C MET A 187 -29.18 -28.67 -20.95
N LYS A 188 -30.46 -28.31 -20.98
CA LYS A 188 -31.53 -29.24 -21.37
C LYS A 188 -31.88 -29.03 -22.85
N GLY A 189 -31.79 -30.10 -23.62
CA GLY A 189 -31.88 -30.08 -25.07
C GLY A 189 -30.76 -29.24 -25.69
N ASN A 190 -31.07 -28.56 -26.79
CA ASN A 190 -30.10 -27.76 -27.55
C ASN A 190 -30.31 -26.24 -27.41
N HIS A 191 -31.13 -25.82 -26.44
CA HIS A 191 -31.50 -24.42 -26.25
C HIS A 191 -30.59 -23.75 -25.23
N THR A 192 -29.86 -22.71 -25.63
CA THR A 192 -28.96 -21.97 -24.74
C THR A 192 -29.69 -21.26 -23.58
N SER A 193 -31.00 -21.02 -23.72
CA SER A 193 -31.84 -20.46 -22.65
C SER A 193 -32.07 -21.40 -21.48
N THR A 194 -31.82 -22.70 -21.64
CA THR A 194 -31.96 -23.70 -20.56
C THR A 194 -30.65 -23.91 -19.80
N ILE A 195 -29.57 -23.22 -20.19
CA ILE A 195 -28.29 -23.32 -19.49
C ILE A 195 -28.46 -22.84 -18.05
N ARG A 196 -28.06 -23.68 -17.10
CA ARG A 196 -27.99 -23.37 -15.67
C ARG A 196 -26.56 -23.54 -15.20
N ALA A 197 -26.09 -22.56 -14.42
CA ALA A 197 -24.78 -22.59 -13.79
C ALA A 197 -24.96 -22.77 -12.28
N SER A 198 -24.26 -23.76 -11.72
CA SER A 198 -24.14 -24.00 -10.30
C SER A 198 -22.67 -24.04 -9.90
N PHE A 199 -22.41 -23.72 -8.64
CA PHE A 199 -21.09 -23.63 -8.05
C PHE A 199 -21.10 -24.36 -6.71
N SER A 200 -19.93 -24.73 -6.19
CA SER A 200 -19.84 -25.31 -4.84
C SER A 200 -20.48 -24.35 -3.83
N PRO A 201 -21.37 -24.83 -2.93
CA PRO A 201 -22.04 -23.95 -1.97
C PRO A 201 -21.05 -23.36 -0.96
N GLN A 202 -21.49 -22.35 -0.21
CA GLN A 202 -20.76 -21.91 0.98
C GLN A 202 -20.61 -23.06 1.99
N PRO A 203 -19.50 -23.12 2.74
CA PRO A 203 -18.41 -22.15 2.81
C PRO A 203 -17.24 -22.50 1.87
N ARG A 204 -17.48 -23.23 0.76
CA ARG A 204 -16.39 -23.68 -0.12
C ARG A 204 -16.12 -22.73 -1.29
N SER A 205 -17.15 -22.01 -1.73
CA SER A 205 -16.98 -20.91 -2.68
C SER A 205 -17.83 -19.71 -2.31
N SER A 206 -17.37 -18.52 -2.70
CA SER A 206 -18.11 -17.27 -2.53
C SER A 206 -17.80 -16.28 -3.66
N SER A 207 -18.79 -15.44 -3.96
CA SER A 207 -18.63 -14.29 -4.86
C SER A 207 -18.08 -13.10 -4.07
N PRO A 208 -17.26 -12.22 -4.70
CA PRO A 208 -16.87 -10.96 -4.09
C PRO A 208 -18.11 -10.09 -3.77
N SER A 209 -17.98 -9.24 -2.77
CA SER A 209 -19.04 -8.29 -2.42
C SER A 209 -19.19 -7.22 -3.50
N ASN A 210 -20.36 -6.57 -3.54
CA ASN A 210 -20.59 -5.42 -4.41
C ASN A 210 -19.65 -4.23 -4.07
N THR A 211 -19.07 -4.20 -2.87
CA THR A 211 -18.16 -3.15 -2.41
C THR A 211 -16.69 -3.42 -2.78
N TYR A 212 -16.36 -4.65 -3.17
CA TYR A 212 -15.01 -5.06 -3.52
C TYR A 212 -14.32 -4.13 -4.55
N PRO A 213 -14.95 -3.74 -5.68
CA PRO A 213 -14.28 -2.90 -6.68
C PRO A 213 -13.82 -1.56 -6.11
N LEU A 214 -14.62 -0.99 -5.21
CA LEU A 214 -14.31 0.29 -4.56
C LEU A 214 -13.18 0.12 -3.53
N ARG A 215 -13.21 -0.96 -2.73
CA ARG A 215 -12.12 -1.29 -1.80
C ARG A 215 -10.79 -1.52 -2.53
N ALA A 216 -10.83 -2.26 -3.63
CA ALA A 216 -9.65 -2.49 -4.47
C ALA A 216 -9.09 -1.19 -5.07
N ALA A 217 -9.97 -0.28 -5.52
CA ALA A 217 -9.55 1.02 -6.02
C ALA A 217 -8.86 1.86 -4.93
N ILE A 218 -9.36 1.83 -3.70
CA ILE A 218 -8.77 2.57 -2.59
C ILE A 218 -7.43 1.99 -2.19
N ILE A 219 -7.28 0.66 -2.09
CA ILE A 219 -5.95 0.05 -1.83
C ILE A 219 -4.94 0.46 -2.90
N ARG A 220 -5.33 0.43 -4.18
CA ARG A 220 -4.44 0.85 -5.29
C ARG A 220 -4.01 2.31 -5.15
N ALA A 221 -4.87 3.18 -4.64
CA ALA A 221 -4.51 4.57 -4.34
C ALA A 221 -3.66 4.68 -3.07
N LEU A 222 -3.99 3.93 -2.01
CA LEU A 222 -3.34 3.99 -0.70
C LEU A 222 -1.89 3.51 -0.76
N ALA A 223 -1.61 2.44 -1.51
CA ALA A 223 -0.28 1.83 -1.61
C ALA A 223 0.86 2.83 -1.94
N PRO A 224 0.78 3.64 -3.02
CA PRO A 224 1.82 4.63 -3.33
C PRO A 224 1.91 5.74 -2.26
N PHE A 225 0.79 6.15 -1.66
CA PHE A 225 0.82 7.13 -0.56
C PHE A 225 1.48 6.57 0.70
N SER A 226 1.27 5.30 1.02
CA SER A 226 1.92 4.61 2.15
C SER A 226 3.43 4.56 1.97
N ILE A 227 3.91 4.22 0.76
CA ILE A 227 5.35 4.21 0.45
C ILE A 227 5.95 5.61 0.60
N LEU A 228 5.26 6.63 0.06
CA LEU A 228 5.73 8.01 0.15
C LEU A 228 5.76 8.51 1.61
N LEU A 229 4.74 8.20 2.40
CA LEU A 229 4.72 8.53 3.83
C LEU A 229 5.84 7.80 4.57
N ALA A 230 6.05 6.51 4.33
CA ALA A 230 7.11 5.73 4.94
C ALA A 230 8.49 6.37 4.68
N ALA A 231 8.77 6.74 3.43
CA ALA A 231 10.02 7.42 3.07
C ALA A 231 10.21 8.76 3.79
N VAL A 232 9.13 9.56 3.95
CA VAL A 232 9.18 10.82 4.69
C VAL A 232 9.43 10.58 6.19
N PHE A 233 8.74 9.61 6.79
CA PHE A 233 8.94 9.27 8.19
C PHE A 233 10.33 8.69 8.47
N GLU A 234 10.88 7.90 7.56
CA GLU A 234 12.25 7.38 7.66
C GLU A 234 13.28 8.52 7.62
N ALA A 235 13.14 9.46 6.69
CA ALA A 235 14.02 10.63 6.61
C ALA A 235 13.92 11.52 7.86
N LEU A 236 12.71 11.75 8.38
CA LEU A 236 12.50 12.47 9.63
C LEU A 236 13.11 11.72 10.82
N GLY A 237 12.90 10.41 10.91
CA GLY A 237 13.48 9.55 11.93
C GLY A 237 15.00 9.60 11.94
N GLY A 238 15.64 9.59 10.76
CA GLY A 238 17.08 9.79 10.60
C GLY A 238 17.56 11.14 11.12
N LEU A 239 16.86 12.23 10.78
CA LEU A 239 17.16 13.58 11.28
C LEU A 239 17.04 13.66 12.81
N PHE A 240 15.97 13.12 13.39
CA PHE A 240 15.80 13.06 14.84
C PHE A 240 16.87 12.19 15.51
N GLY A 241 17.25 11.06 14.90
CA GLY A 241 18.32 10.20 15.40
C GLY A 241 19.68 10.91 15.41
N ILE A 242 20.01 11.66 14.36
CA ILE A 242 21.21 12.49 14.31
C ILE A 242 21.16 13.54 15.43
N LEU A 243 20.07 14.29 15.54
CA LEU A 243 19.91 15.33 16.57
C LEU A 243 20.05 14.77 17.99
N ALA A 244 19.38 13.65 18.27
CA ALA A 244 19.48 12.96 19.55
C ALA A 244 20.90 12.48 19.84
N SER A 245 21.62 11.97 18.84
CA SER A 245 23.04 11.59 18.96
C SER A 245 23.93 12.78 19.31
N TRP A 246 23.72 13.94 18.67
CA TRP A 246 24.44 15.17 18.98
C TRP A 246 24.18 15.65 20.41
N ILE A 247 22.92 15.65 20.84
CA ILE A 247 22.53 16.01 22.21
C ILE A 247 23.22 15.06 23.21
N PHE A 248 23.15 13.76 22.97
CA PHE A 248 23.77 12.76 23.84
C PHE A 248 25.29 12.93 23.92
N LYS A 249 25.97 13.11 22.79
CA LYS A 249 27.41 13.40 22.76
C LYS A 249 27.76 14.67 23.52
N GLY A 250 26.94 15.71 23.39
CA GLY A 250 27.09 16.97 24.14
C GLY A 250 26.98 16.76 25.66
N ILE A 251 25.99 15.98 26.11
CA ILE A 251 25.81 15.62 27.52
C ILE A 251 27.02 14.82 28.03
N CYS A 252 27.46 13.78 27.30
CA CYS A 252 28.63 12.98 27.67
C CYS A 252 29.90 13.83 27.76
N LEU A 253 30.13 14.71 26.79
CA LEU A 253 31.27 15.64 26.81
C LEU A 253 31.21 16.55 28.03
N GLY A 254 30.03 17.12 28.33
CA GLY A 254 29.82 17.95 29.51
C GLY A 254 30.11 17.21 30.82
N LEU A 255 29.68 15.95 30.93
CA LEU A 255 29.98 15.11 32.09
C LEU A 255 31.49 14.84 32.23
N VAL A 256 32.18 14.50 31.14
CA VAL A 256 33.62 14.26 31.16
C VAL A 256 34.39 15.52 31.58
N VAL A 257 34.07 16.67 30.98
CA VAL A 257 34.69 17.96 31.34
C VAL A 257 34.44 18.30 32.80
N SER A 258 33.21 18.11 33.28
CA SER A 258 32.84 18.33 34.68
C SER A 258 33.61 17.40 35.64
N SER A 259 33.73 16.11 35.32
CA SER A 259 34.51 15.15 36.11
C SER A 259 36.00 15.51 36.15
N VAL A 260 36.59 15.89 35.01
CA VAL A 260 37.99 16.32 34.95
C VAL A 260 38.21 17.59 35.78
N ALA A 261 37.30 18.56 35.67
CA ALA A 261 37.36 19.78 36.47
C ALA A 261 37.23 19.50 37.97
N ALA A 262 36.32 18.60 38.37
CA ALA A 262 36.13 18.19 39.76
C ALA A 262 37.37 17.48 40.31
N ILE A 263 37.95 16.53 39.56
CA ILE A 263 39.18 15.84 39.91
C ILE A 263 40.34 16.84 40.06
N TYR A 264 40.49 17.75 39.10
CA TYR A 264 41.52 18.80 39.16
C TYR A 264 41.34 19.72 40.38
N MET A 265 40.11 20.12 40.71
CA MET A 265 39.82 20.89 41.92
C MET A 265 40.20 20.12 43.20
N CYS A 266 39.88 18.83 43.28
CA CYS A 266 40.26 17.98 44.41
C CYS A 266 41.79 17.88 44.58
N TYR A 267 42.54 17.71 43.49
CA TYR A 267 44.01 17.62 43.55
C TYR A 267 44.69 18.97 43.79
N SER A 268 44.13 20.05 43.26
CA SER A 268 44.76 21.38 43.33
C SER A 268 44.39 22.16 44.58
N GLY A 269 43.38 21.74 45.35
CA GLY A 269 42.89 22.42 46.54
C GLY A 269 42.27 23.80 46.28
N LYS A 270 42.06 24.16 45.00
CA LYS A 270 41.56 25.48 44.57
C LYS A 270 40.05 25.55 44.68
N ARG A 271 39.52 26.72 45.05
CA ARG A 271 38.07 26.91 45.12
C ARG A 271 37.50 27.07 43.71
N PRO A 272 36.21 26.74 43.49
CA PRO A 272 35.60 26.81 42.16
C PRO A 272 35.69 28.19 41.50
N ARG A 273 35.67 29.27 42.29
CA ARG A 273 35.79 30.66 41.79
C ARG A 273 37.14 30.93 41.13
N ASP A 274 38.22 30.47 41.75
CA ASP A 274 39.59 30.70 41.25
C ASP A 274 39.82 30.02 39.88
N LEU A 275 39.08 28.93 39.61
CA LEU A 275 39.16 28.19 38.35
C LEU A 275 38.35 28.88 37.24
N VAL A 276 37.20 29.46 37.58
CA VAL A 276 36.41 30.27 36.65
C VAL A 276 37.17 31.52 36.25
N ASP A 277 37.82 32.20 37.21
CA ASP A 277 38.61 33.39 36.95
C ASP A 277 39.84 33.06 36.08
N MET A 278 40.52 31.94 36.35
CA MET A 278 41.66 31.48 35.54
C MET A 278 41.27 31.09 34.11
N VAL A 279 40.16 30.39 33.92
CA VAL A 279 39.66 30.06 32.58
C VAL A 279 39.18 31.33 31.87
N GLY A 280 38.54 32.25 32.58
CA GLY A 280 38.13 33.56 32.08
C GLY A 280 39.32 34.38 31.57
N ASP A 281 40.39 34.46 32.37
CA ASP A 281 41.62 35.15 32.02
C ASP A 281 42.30 34.52 30.80
N GLU A 282 42.35 33.19 30.71
CA GLU A 282 43.02 32.52 29.60
C GLU A 282 42.18 32.52 28.32
N VAL A 283 40.85 32.49 28.42
CA VAL A 283 39.94 32.74 27.29
C VAL A 283 40.08 34.19 26.80
N GLN A 284 40.17 35.14 27.73
CA GLN A 284 40.36 36.56 27.39
C GLN A 284 41.72 36.79 26.73
N LYS A 285 42.77 36.12 27.20
CA LYS A 285 44.12 36.14 26.61
C LYS A 285 44.18 35.47 25.23
N VAL A 286 43.45 34.39 25.01
CA VAL A 286 43.30 33.77 23.67
C VAL A 286 42.51 34.70 22.75
N ARG A 287 41.46 35.36 23.24
CA ARG A 287 40.68 36.36 22.51
C ARG A 287 41.52 37.59 22.12
N ASP A 288 42.42 38.01 23.00
CA ASP A 288 43.32 39.16 22.81
C ASP A 288 44.65 38.78 22.13
N SER A 289 44.87 37.49 21.86
CA SER A 289 46.04 37.00 21.15
C SER A 289 46.09 37.52 19.71
N GLU A 290 47.30 37.74 19.21
CA GLU A 290 47.55 38.23 17.84
C GLU A 290 46.93 37.33 16.75
N VAL A 291 46.75 36.04 17.05
CA VAL A 291 46.08 35.09 16.16
C VAL A 291 44.62 35.49 15.96
N MET A 292 43.86 35.74 17.03
CA MET A 292 42.47 36.21 16.95
C MET A 292 42.35 37.61 16.34
N ARG A 293 43.33 38.51 16.55
CA ARG A 293 43.38 39.83 15.87
C ARG A 293 43.59 39.70 14.37
N ARG A 294 44.43 38.78 13.90
CA ARG A 294 44.60 38.49 12.45
C ARG A 294 43.30 38.00 11.82
N TRP A 295 42.52 37.19 12.53
CA TRP A 295 41.21 36.72 12.06
C TRP A 295 40.13 37.80 12.04
N ARG A 296 40.27 38.89 12.82
CA ARG A 296 39.29 39.98 12.87
C ARG A 296 39.43 40.99 11.71
N GLY A 297 40.47 40.88 10.89
CA GLY A 297 40.68 41.73 9.71
C GLY A 297 41.10 43.17 10.07
N PRO A 298 41.89 43.84 9.21
CA PRO A 298 42.42 45.17 9.48
C PRO A 298 41.42 46.25 9.05
N ASN A 299 40.33 46.45 9.79
CA ASN A 299 39.44 47.60 9.59
C ASN A 299 38.89 48.02 10.96
N ASP A 300 39.50 49.05 11.56
CA ASP A 300 38.76 50.08 12.32
C ASP A 300 39.67 51.12 13.02
N GLU A 301 41.00 51.02 12.94
CA GLU A 301 41.89 52.04 13.53
C GLU A 301 42.76 52.77 12.49
N ARG A 302 42.10 53.46 11.55
CA ARG A 302 42.72 54.58 10.82
C ARG A 302 41.65 55.56 10.36
N GLY A 303 41.45 56.63 11.12
CA GLY A 303 40.54 57.70 10.71
C GLY A 303 40.15 58.70 11.79
N SER A 304 41.03 59.04 12.74
CA SER A 304 40.85 60.22 13.59
C SER A 304 42.06 61.14 13.40
N ALA A 305 41.97 62.04 12.43
CA ALA A 305 42.76 63.26 12.37
C ALA A 305 42.15 64.22 11.32
N GLY A 306 41.49 65.27 11.80
CA GLY A 306 41.43 66.57 11.15
C GLY A 306 40.43 66.77 10.00
N HIS A 307 39.27 67.35 10.31
CA HIS A 307 38.95 68.67 9.76
C HIS A 307 37.84 69.35 10.57
N SER A 308 38.21 70.50 11.14
CA SER A 308 37.32 71.55 11.62
C SER A 308 36.96 72.47 10.45
N GLU A 309 35.88 73.23 10.66
CA GLU A 309 35.29 74.29 9.81
C GLU A 309 34.47 73.80 8.61
N GLU A 310 33.38 74.42 8.17
CA GLU A 310 32.46 75.46 8.64
C GLU A 310 31.57 75.66 7.39
N GLN A 311 30.24 75.51 7.44
CA GLN A 311 29.31 76.41 6.74
C GLN A 311 27.83 75.99 6.83
N LYS A 312 27.07 76.96 7.33
CA LYS A 312 25.64 77.22 7.15
C LYS A 312 25.11 76.87 5.74
N LYS A 313 23.94 76.22 5.67
CA LYS A 313 22.66 76.83 5.24
C LYS A 313 21.55 75.76 5.10
N ALA A 314 20.47 75.94 5.87
CA ALA A 314 19.10 75.70 5.39
C ALA A 314 18.72 76.86 4.41
N PRO A 315 17.62 76.85 3.63
CA PRO A 315 16.41 75.99 3.67
C PRO A 315 16.16 75.31 2.29
N THR A 316 15.12 74.53 2.01
CA THR A 316 13.70 74.92 1.86
C THR A 316 12.86 73.69 1.53
N GLU A 317 11.66 73.63 2.11
CA GLU A 317 10.51 72.82 1.70
C GLU A 317 10.25 72.92 0.20
N VAL A 318 9.89 71.79 -0.44
CA VAL A 318 8.93 71.79 -1.54
C VAL A 318 8.09 70.52 -1.44
N ASP A 319 6.84 70.70 -1.01
CA ASP A 319 5.69 69.87 -1.38
C ASP A 319 5.52 69.84 -2.90
N VAL A 320 5.38 68.67 -3.52
CA VAL A 320 4.62 68.51 -4.77
C VAL A 320 3.88 67.17 -4.75
N ASN A 321 2.58 67.25 -4.46
CA ASN A 321 1.53 66.38 -5.02
C ASN A 321 1.47 66.54 -6.54
N ILE A 322 1.25 65.44 -7.28
CA ILE A 322 0.69 65.30 -8.66
C ILE A 322 0.96 63.81 -9.02
N VAL A 323 0.04 62.95 -9.47
CA VAL A 323 -1.37 62.96 -9.88
C VAL A 323 -1.91 61.53 -9.67
#